data_AF-A0A383DW48-F1
#
_entry.id   AF-A0A383DW48-F1
#
_cell.length_a   1.000
_cell.length_b   1.000
_cell.length_c   1.000
_cell.angle_alpha   90.00
_cell.angle_beta   90.00
_cell.angle_gamma   90.00
#
_symmetry.space_group_name_H-M   'P 1'
#
loop_
_entity.id
_entity.type
_entity.pdbx_description
1 polymer ?
#
loop_
_entity_poly.entity_id
_entity_poly.type
_entity_poly.pdbx_seq_one_letter_code
_entity_poly.pdbx_strand_id
1 'polypeptide(L)'
;MKKIFPRITTRGFYDLYSGKTIENESYRLYPKRDFEALIGSKEITIMIHGLRNNASGALAKFVIAKRRLAQLGYKNPVIGYSYDSNTAHAQYIMYALHALNTGILIA
;
A
#
# COMPACT_ATOMS: atom_id res chain seq x y z
N MET A 1 -21.96 -7.12 0.94
CA MET A 1 -20.70 -7.67 0.41
C MET A 1 -19.54 -6.72 0.70
N LYS A 2 -18.50 -7.18 1.41
CA LYS A 2 -17.25 -6.41 1.57
C LYS A 2 -16.68 -6.17 0.17
N LYS A 3 -16.61 -4.92 -0.30
CA LYS A 3 -15.99 -4.61 -1.58
C LYS A 3 -14.53 -5.05 -1.50
N ILE A 4 -14.19 -6.04 -2.30
CA ILE A 4 -12.84 -6.58 -2.38
C ILE A 4 -11.94 -5.48 -2.96
N PHE A 5 -10.79 -5.28 -2.34
CA PHE A 5 -9.82 -4.26 -2.69
C PHE A 5 -8.62 -4.94 -3.35
N PRO A 6 -8.49 -4.85 -4.69
CA PRO A 6 -7.31 -5.33 -5.39
C PRO A 6 -6.10 -4.54 -4.89
N ARG A 7 -5.18 -5.24 -4.25
CA ARG A 7 -3.98 -4.64 -3.68
C ARG A 7 -2.74 -5.48 -3.88
N ILE A 8 -1.66 -4.77 -4.12
CA ILE A 8 -0.30 -5.25 -3.95
C ILE A 8 0.09 -4.90 -2.51
N THR A 9 0.69 -5.83 -1.78
CA THR A 9 1.05 -5.56 -0.39
C THR A 9 2.33 -6.26 0.04
N THR A 10 3.13 -5.53 0.80
CA THR A 10 4.24 -6.05 1.60
C THR A 10 3.93 -5.96 3.09
N ARG A 11 2.64 -5.87 3.48
CA ARG A 11 2.28 -5.78 4.89
C ARG A 11 2.60 -7.07 5.63
N GLY A 12 3.24 -6.93 6.77
CA GLY A 12 3.75 -8.04 7.57
C GLY A 12 5.07 -8.62 7.04
N PHE A 13 5.72 -7.96 6.07
CA PHE A 13 7.00 -8.44 5.54
C PHE A 13 8.17 -7.95 6.39
N TYR A 14 7.95 -6.92 7.21
CA TYR A 14 9.01 -6.31 8.01
C TYR A 14 8.57 -6.14 9.45
N ASP A 15 9.53 -6.31 10.36
CA ASP A 15 9.37 -5.89 11.73
C ASP A 15 9.34 -4.35 11.78
N LEU A 16 8.22 -3.77 12.22
CA LEU A 16 7.97 -2.33 12.16
C LEU A 16 8.85 -1.51 13.12
N TYR A 17 9.60 -2.16 14.01
CA TYR A 17 10.50 -1.51 14.96
C TYR A 17 11.96 -1.58 14.49
N SER A 18 12.44 -2.73 14.03
CA SER A 18 13.84 -2.94 13.62
C SER A 18 14.08 -2.81 12.12
N GLY A 19 13.02 -2.91 11.30
CA GLY A 19 13.12 -2.99 9.84
C GLY A 19 13.55 -4.35 9.31
N LYS A 20 13.72 -5.35 10.19
CA LYS A 20 14.15 -6.70 9.79
C LYS A 20 13.09 -7.36 8.90
N THR A 21 13.53 -7.96 7.80
CA THR A 21 12.69 -8.80 6.94
C THR A 21 12.20 -10.03 7.69
N ILE A 22 10.88 -10.23 7.70
CA ILE A 22 10.15 -11.39 8.23
C ILE A 22 9.77 -12.34 7.09
N GLU A 23 9.36 -11.79 5.94
CA GLU A 23 8.92 -12.54 4.75
C GLU A 23 9.84 -12.20 3.57
N ASN A 24 10.35 -13.23 2.90
CA ASN A 24 11.30 -13.07 1.79
C ASN A 24 10.62 -12.99 0.40
N GLU A 25 9.29 -13.06 0.35
CA GLU A 25 8.55 -12.79 -0.87
C GLU A 25 8.74 -11.31 -1.26
N SER A 26 8.63 -10.98 -2.55
CA SER A 26 8.72 -9.57 -2.99
C SER A 26 7.43 -8.78 -2.71
N TYR A 27 6.27 -9.42 -2.84
CA TYR A 27 4.95 -8.85 -2.55
C TYR A 27 3.87 -9.94 -2.56
N ARG A 28 2.70 -9.63 -2.00
CA ARG A 28 1.47 -10.42 -2.14
C ARG A 28 0.43 -9.67 -2.96
N LEU A 29 -0.32 -10.41 -3.77
CA LEU A 29 -1.47 -9.92 -4.53
C LEU A 29 -2.76 -10.40 -3.90
N TYR A 30 -3.72 -9.50 -3.75
CA TYR A 30 -5.05 -9.86 -3.25
C TYR A 30 -6.15 -9.04 -3.91
N PRO A 31 -7.15 -9.66 -4.56
CA PRO A 31 -7.16 -11.05 -5.01
C PRO A 31 -6.18 -11.23 -6.17
N LYS A 32 -5.42 -12.33 -6.17
CA LYS A 32 -4.42 -12.60 -7.22
C LYS A 32 -5.02 -12.57 -8.64
N ARG A 33 -6.23 -13.11 -8.81
CA ARG A 33 -6.93 -13.17 -10.11
C ARG A 33 -7.32 -11.80 -10.67
N ASP A 34 -7.58 -10.81 -9.83
CA ASP A 34 -7.93 -9.46 -10.29
C ASP A 34 -6.76 -8.78 -11.02
N PHE A 35 -5.53 -9.25 -10.79
CA PHE A 35 -4.34 -8.76 -11.49
C PHE A 35 -4.16 -9.39 -12.87
N GLU A 36 -4.75 -10.55 -13.14
CA GLU A 36 -4.73 -11.16 -14.47
C GLU A 36 -5.53 -10.30 -15.47
N ALA A 37 -6.57 -9.62 -15.01
CA ALA A 37 -7.34 -8.66 -15.80
C ALA A 37 -6.54 -7.41 -16.22
N LEU A 38 -5.34 -7.22 -15.68
CA LEU A 38 -4.45 -6.13 -16.07
C LEU A 38 -3.58 -6.49 -17.28
N ILE A 39 -3.46 -7.79 -17.62
CA ILE A 39 -2.65 -8.24 -18.76
C ILE A 39 -3.22 -7.62 -20.04
N GLY A 40 -2.36 -6.93 -20.79
CA GLY A 40 -2.75 -6.21 -22.01
C GLY A 40 -3.35 -4.81 -21.77
N SER A 41 -3.44 -4.34 -20.52
CA SER A 41 -3.78 -2.95 -20.23
C SER A 41 -2.71 -2.01 -20.80
N LYS A 42 -3.13 -1.01 -21.57
CA LYS A 42 -2.20 0.01 -22.12
C LYS A 42 -1.61 0.90 -21.02
N GLU A 43 -2.33 1.07 -19.93
CA GLU A 43 -1.96 1.92 -18.81
C GLU A 43 -2.61 1.39 -17.53
N ILE A 44 -1.93 1.56 -16.40
CA ILE A 44 -2.46 1.29 -15.06
C ILE A 44 -2.06 2.43 -14.13
N THR A 45 -2.93 2.75 -13.16
CA THR A 45 -2.59 3.64 -12.04
C THR A 45 -2.45 2.84 -10.76
N ILE A 46 -1.35 3.05 -10.04
CA ILE A 46 -1.12 2.46 -8.72
C ILE A 46 -1.16 3.58 -7.67
N MET A 47 -2.14 3.51 -6.77
CA MET A 47 -2.25 4.44 -5.65
C MET A 47 -1.49 3.92 -4.43
N ILE A 48 -0.40 4.59 -4.08
CA ILE A 48 0.44 4.29 -2.92
C ILE A 48 0.15 5.31 -1.81
N HIS A 49 0.00 4.86 -0.57
CA HIS A 49 -0.16 5.76 0.57
C HIS A 49 1.19 6.25 1.13
N GLY A 50 1.19 7.41 1.79
CA GLY A 50 2.38 7.90 2.50
C GLY A 50 2.67 7.17 3.81
N LEU A 51 3.74 7.61 4.49
CA LEU A 51 4.18 7.15 5.81
C LEU A 51 3.05 7.26 6.85
N ARG A 52 3.08 6.40 7.88
CA ARG A 52 2.14 6.34 9.01
C ARG A 52 0.72 5.88 8.65
N ASN A 53 0.53 5.28 7.47
CA ASN A 53 -0.78 4.78 7.10
C ASN A 53 -0.98 3.34 7.57
N ASN A 54 -2.15 3.06 8.14
CA ASN A 54 -2.59 1.70 8.46
C ASN A 54 -3.38 1.10 7.29
N ALA A 55 -3.76 -0.18 7.39
CA ALA A 55 -4.47 -0.86 6.32
C ALA A 55 -5.82 -0.20 5.96
N SER A 56 -6.52 0.38 6.94
CA SER A 56 -7.81 1.05 6.74
C SER A 56 -7.66 2.37 5.99
N GLY A 57 -6.69 3.19 6.39
CA GLY A 57 -6.41 4.46 5.70
C GLY A 57 -5.85 4.26 4.29
N ALA A 58 -5.08 3.19 4.06
CA ALA A 58 -4.63 2.79 2.73
C ALA A 58 -5.82 2.50 1.80
N LEU A 59 -6.78 1.70 2.29
CA LEU A 59 -8.01 1.40 1.57
C LEU A 59 -8.83 2.67 1.30
N ALA A 60 -9.00 3.53 2.30
CA ALA A 60 -9.74 4.78 2.14
C ALA A 60 -9.13 5.68 1.05
N LYS A 61 -7.81 5.86 1.06
CA LYS A 61 -7.08 6.64 0.04
C LYS A 61 -7.26 6.06 -1.35
N PHE A 62 -7.14 4.75 -1.51
CA PHE A 62 -7.44 4.09 -2.78
C PHE A 62 -8.86 4.36 -3.27
N VAL A 63 -9.87 4.17 -2.41
CA VAL A 63 -11.28 4.36 -2.78
C VAL A 63 -11.53 5.80 -3.23
N ILE A 64 -10.95 6.77 -2.54
CA ILE A 64 -11.03 8.19 -2.91
C ILE A 64 -10.37 8.41 -4.27
N ALA A 65 -9.12 7.96 -4.46
CA ALA A 65 -8.38 8.14 -5.71
C ALA A 65 -9.13 7.53 -6.90
N LYS A 66 -9.57 6.27 -6.78
CA LYS A 66 -10.35 5.58 -7.83
C LYS A 66 -11.63 6.33 -8.19
N ARG A 67 -12.37 6.82 -7.19
CA ARG A 67 -13.60 7.60 -7.43
C ARG A 67 -13.32 8.93 -8.13
N ARG A 68 -12.28 9.65 -7.70
CA ARG A 68 -11.91 10.94 -8.29
C ARG A 68 -11.41 10.78 -9.73
N LEU A 69 -10.58 9.79 -10.00
CA LEU A 69 -10.12 9.48 -11.35
C LEU A 69 -11.30 9.13 -12.28
N ALA A 70 -12.23 8.30 -11.83
CA ALA A 70 -13.44 8.00 -12.60
C ALA A 70 -14.28 9.24 -12.89
N GLN A 71 -14.43 10.17 -11.93
CA GLN A 71 -15.12 11.45 -12.12
C GLN A 71 -14.43 12.35 -13.14
N LEU A 72 -13.10 12.23 -13.29
CA LEU A 72 -12.30 12.97 -14.27
C LEU A 72 -12.26 12.28 -15.65
N GLY A 73 -13.03 11.21 -15.86
CA GLY A 73 -13.08 10.48 -17.12
C GLY A 73 -11.93 9.50 -17.34
N TYR A 74 -11.13 9.21 -16.31
CA TYR A 74 -10.09 8.18 -16.36
C TYR A 74 -10.71 6.78 -16.43
N LYS A 75 -10.32 6.00 -17.45
CA LYS A 75 -10.95 4.69 -17.74
C LYS A 75 -10.03 3.49 -17.48
N ASN A 76 -8.75 3.72 -17.23
CA ASN A 76 -7.79 2.63 -17.03
C ASN A 76 -7.88 2.05 -15.61
N PRO A 77 -7.38 0.82 -15.39
CA PRO A 77 -7.38 0.21 -14.07
C PRO A 77 -6.66 1.05 -13.01
N VAL A 78 -7.29 1.16 -11.84
CA VAL A 78 -6.70 1.77 -10.64
C VAL A 78 -6.57 0.70 -9.58
N ILE A 79 -5.36 0.53 -9.06
CA ILE A 79 -4.95 -0.49 -8.09
C ILE A 79 -4.45 0.23 -6.84
N GLY A 80 -4.67 -0.32 -5.65
CA GLY A 80 -4.02 0.20 -4.46
C GLY A 80 -2.77 -0.58 -4.08
N TYR A 81 -1.78 0.11 -3.54
CA TYR A 81 -0.60 -0.50 -2.94
C TYR A 81 -0.59 -0.22 -1.45
N SER A 82 -0.31 -1.22 -0.63
CA SER A 82 -0.18 -1.03 0.81
C SER A 82 1.03 -1.73 1.39
N TYR A 83 1.88 -0.98 2.06
CA TYR A 83 3.12 -1.46 2.68
C TYR A 83 3.17 -1.13 4.16
N ASP A 84 4.19 -1.67 4.82
CA ASP A 84 4.56 -1.49 6.23
C ASP A 84 5.09 -0.07 6.53
N SER A 85 4.25 0.93 6.23
CA SER A 85 4.57 2.35 6.38
C SER A 85 4.36 2.91 7.79
N ASN A 86 3.73 2.13 8.67
CA ASN A 86 3.41 2.52 10.04
C ASN A 86 4.47 2.01 11.01
N THR A 87 5.71 2.44 10.78
CA THR A 87 6.84 2.13 11.67
C THR A 87 6.50 2.49 13.11
N ALA A 88 7.01 1.69 14.04
CA ALA A 88 6.61 1.73 15.44
C ALA A 88 6.82 3.13 16.01
N HIS A 89 5.82 3.62 16.75
CA HIS A 89 5.87 4.88 17.49
C HIS A 89 6.04 6.15 16.64
N ALA A 90 5.84 6.10 15.31
CA ALA A 90 5.98 7.25 14.41
C ALA A 90 5.07 8.46 14.74
N GLN A 91 4.09 8.29 15.61
CA GLN A 91 3.24 9.36 16.14
C GLN A 91 3.88 10.18 17.27
N TYR A 92 4.93 9.68 17.93
CA TYR A 92 5.60 10.34 19.04
C TYR A 92 6.88 11.02 18.54
N ILE A 93 7.05 12.31 18.84
CA ILE A 93 8.18 13.11 18.35
C ILE A 93 9.55 12.52 18.75
N MET A 94 9.63 11.97 19.96
CA MET A 94 10.85 11.33 20.47
C MET A 94 11.26 10.07 19.68
N TYR A 95 10.33 9.46 18.94
CA TYR A 95 10.58 8.28 18.09
C TYR A 95 10.63 8.64 16.60
N ALA A 96 10.48 9.91 16.22
CA ALA A 96 10.40 10.32 14.82
C ALA A 96 11.64 9.91 13.99
N LEU A 97 12.85 10.10 14.55
CA LEU A 97 14.09 9.71 13.88
C LEU A 97 14.22 8.20 13.75
N HIS A 98 13.91 7.45 14.80
CA HIS A 98 13.92 5.98 14.77
C HIS A 98 12.91 5.43 13.74
N ALA A 99 11.69 5.97 13.75
CA ALA A 99 10.64 5.62 12.80
C ALA A 99 11.03 5.94 11.34
N LEU A 100 11.75 7.05 11.11
CA LEU A 100 12.29 7.42 9.80
C LEU A 100 13.36 6.42 9.34
N ASN A 101 14.35 6.13 10.19
CA ASN A 101 15.43 5.21 9.86
C ASN A 101 14.90 3.80 9.57
N THR A 102 13.93 3.34 10.37
CA THR A 102 13.24 2.06 10.12
C THR A 102 12.50 2.07 8.79
N GLY A 103 11.83 3.18 8.46
CA GLY A 103 11.15 3.33 7.18
C GLY A 103 12.10 3.29 5.99
N ILE A 104 13.31 3.87 6.13
CA ILE A 104 14.36 3.81 5.11
C ILE A 104 14.88 2.38 4.91
N LEU A 105 14.95 1.57 5.96
CA LEU A 105 15.37 0.16 5.84
C LEU A 105 14.34 -0.73 5.13
N ILE A 106 13.06 -0.37 5.26
CA ILE A 106 11.92 -1.12 4.66
C ILE A 106 11.70 -0.73 3.19
N ALA A 107 12.00 0.52 2.81
CA ALA A 107 11.73 1.10 1.49
C ALA A 107 12.78 0.75 0.43
#